data_AF-A0A6L3VEN6-F1
#
_entry.id   AF-A0A6L3VEN6-F1
#
_cell.length_a   1.000
_cell.length_b   1.000
_cell.length_c   1.000
_cell.angle_alpha   90.00
_cell.angle_beta   90.00
_cell.angle_gamma   90.00
#
_symmetry.space_group_name_H-M   'P 1'
#
loop_
_entity.id
_entity.type
_entity.pdbx_description
1 polymer ?
#
loop_
_entity_poly.entity_id
_entity_poly.type
_entity_poly.pdbx_seq_one_letter_code
_entity_poly.pdbx_strand_id
1 'polypeptide(L)'
;MNINFEELPKYDVYNMHLTDDDYKLAEQNGISRQTAYHRFYSLGWSAEKTVNTPLNKSSKDRSLWRKKCDEIGLKYSTFQKRVRKGMKPEDAFYLPRKPKLSLKQIEIASSNGIGMNTVMNRVYNQKWDVERAITEPVDKRKTRISNRGIEDEFTTTL
;
A
#
# COMPACT_ATOMS: atom_id res chain seq x y z
N MET A 1 -32.26 3.56 53.76
CA MET A 1 -32.28 4.27 52.47
C MET A 1 -32.83 3.31 51.45
N ASN A 2 -34.04 3.56 50.94
CA ASN A 2 -34.63 2.75 49.88
C ASN A 2 -33.92 3.12 48.58
N ILE A 3 -33.03 2.26 48.13
CA ILE A 3 -32.38 2.41 46.83
C ILE A 3 -33.42 1.95 45.80
N ASN A 4 -33.97 2.91 45.04
CA ASN A 4 -34.81 2.62 43.88
C ASN A 4 -33.96 1.90 42.84
N PHE A 5 -34.26 0.62 42.59
CA PHE A 5 -33.55 -0.25 41.64
C PHE A 5 -33.92 0.01 40.17
N GLU A 6 -34.64 1.08 39.87
CA GLU A 6 -35.34 1.28 38.58
C GLU A 6 -34.50 1.99 37.50
N GLU A 7 -33.24 2.35 37.81
CA GLU A 7 -32.31 2.96 36.84
C GLU A 7 -30.91 2.35 36.93
N LEU A 8 -30.79 1.02 36.98
CA LEU A 8 -29.51 0.39 36.66
C LEU A 8 -29.18 0.64 35.18
N PRO A 9 -27.95 1.06 34.83
CA PRO A 9 -27.56 1.22 33.44
C PRO A 9 -27.78 -0.12 32.72
N LYS A 10 -28.55 -0.08 31.63
CA LYS A 10 -29.06 -1.27 30.92
C LYS A 10 -27.98 -2.20 30.36
N TYR A 11 -26.71 -1.86 30.53
CA TYR A 11 -25.57 -2.54 29.94
C TYR A 11 -24.50 -2.74 31.00
N ASP A 12 -24.36 -3.99 31.42
CA ASP A 12 -23.22 -4.46 32.17
C ASP A 12 -21.96 -4.21 31.32
N VAL A 13 -21.07 -3.39 31.87
CA VAL A 13 -19.80 -2.98 31.24
C VAL A 13 -18.90 -4.22 30.99
N TYR A 14 -19.25 -5.37 31.58
CA TYR A 14 -18.58 -6.66 31.42
C TYR A 14 -19.51 -7.76 30.90
N ASN A 15 -20.33 -7.51 29.87
CA ASN A 15 -20.91 -8.64 29.12
C ASN A 15 -19.76 -9.56 28.69
N MET A 16 -19.57 -10.67 29.40
CA MET A 16 -18.43 -11.58 29.21
C MET A 16 -18.61 -12.43 27.95
N HIS A 17 -19.81 -12.40 27.38
CA HIS A 17 -20.25 -13.11 26.20
C HIS A 17 -21.37 -12.32 25.49
N LEU A 18 -21.51 -12.52 24.18
CA LEU A 18 -22.65 -12.05 23.41
C LEU A 18 -23.88 -12.92 23.71
N THR A 19 -25.01 -12.26 23.94
CA THR A 19 -26.32 -12.92 24.10
C THR A 19 -27.01 -13.14 22.75
N ASP A 20 -28.07 -13.95 22.73
CA ASP A 20 -28.89 -14.13 21.52
C ASP A 20 -29.56 -12.84 21.06
N ASP A 21 -29.92 -11.95 21.98
CA ASP A 21 -30.51 -10.65 21.64
C ASP A 21 -29.49 -9.71 21.02
N ASP A 22 -28.22 -9.76 21.42
CA ASP A 22 -27.13 -9.03 20.75
C ASP A 22 -26.94 -9.51 19.31
N TYR A 23 -27.08 -10.82 19.06
CA TYR A 23 -27.01 -11.36 17.70
C TYR A 23 -28.20 -10.93 16.85
N LYS A 24 -29.42 -10.93 17.40
CA LYS A 24 -30.61 -10.39 16.70
C LYS A 24 -30.42 -8.91 16.35
N LEU A 25 -29.90 -8.12 17.29
CA LEU A 25 -29.62 -6.69 17.08
C LEU A 25 -28.53 -6.48 16.01
N ALA A 26 -27.47 -7.30 16.04
CA ALA A 26 -26.44 -7.29 14.99
C ALA A 26 -27.03 -7.58 13.61
N GLU A 27 -27.90 -8.58 13.49
CA GLU A 27 -28.55 -8.94 12.23
C GLU A 27 -29.46 -7.83 11.71
N GLN A 28 -30.24 -7.17 12.59
CA GLN A 28 -31.03 -5.98 12.24
C GLN A 28 -30.14 -4.85 11.72
N ASN A 29 -28.93 -4.69 12.26
CA ASN A 29 -27.93 -3.73 11.80
C ASN A 29 -27.11 -4.23 10.57
N GLY A 30 -27.49 -5.35 9.97
CA GLY A 30 -26.85 -5.91 8.78
C GLY A 30 -25.49 -6.56 9.04
N ILE A 31 -25.22 -6.98 10.27
CA ILE A 31 -24.01 -7.66 10.69
C ILE A 31 -24.34 -9.13 10.93
N SER A 32 -23.69 -10.03 10.19
CA SER A 32 -23.93 -11.46 10.37
C SER A 32 -23.46 -11.94 11.75
N ARG A 33 -24.11 -12.97 12.29
CA ARG A 33 -23.74 -13.64 13.54
C ARG A 33 -22.24 -13.96 13.63
N GLN A 34 -21.66 -14.51 12.56
CA GLN A 34 -20.24 -14.81 12.48
C GLN A 34 -19.37 -13.56 12.59
N THR A 35 -19.78 -12.45 11.98
CA THR A 35 -19.04 -11.19 12.04
C THR A 35 -19.12 -10.56 13.43
N ALA A 36 -20.30 -10.59 14.06
CA ALA A 36 -20.48 -10.15 15.44
C ALA A 36 -19.60 -10.98 16.40
N TYR A 37 -19.63 -12.30 16.27
CA TYR A 37 -18.77 -13.22 17.03
C TYR A 37 -17.28 -12.86 16.89
N HIS A 38 -16.79 -12.72 15.66
CA HIS A 38 -15.39 -12.39 15.41
C HIS A 38 -14.99 -11.02 15.99
N ARG A 39 -15.84 -9.99 15.84
CA ARG A 39 -15.59 -8.66 16.42
C ARG A 39 -15.46 -8.70 17.94
N PHE A 40 -16.33 -9.45 18.59
CA PHE A 40 -16.36 -9.53 20.04
C PHE A 40 -15.22 -10.41 20.58
N TYR A 41 -15.15 -11.68 20.16
CA TYR A 41 -14.21 -12.65 20.74
C TYR A 41 -12.79 -12.57 20.17
N SER A 42 -12.62 -12.20 18.90
CA SER A 42 -11.30 -12.16 18.25
C SER A 42 -10.69 -10.76 18.25
N LEU A 43 -11.51 -9.71 18.10
CA LEU A 43 -11.04 -8.32 18.09
C LEU A 43 -11.23 -7.60 19.43
N GLY A 44 -11.87 -8.23 20.43
CA GLY A 44 -12.06 -7.66 21.77
C GLY A 44 -12.96 -6.42 21.80
N TRP A 45 -13.90 -6.29 20.87
CA TRP A 45 -14.84 -5.17 20.87
C TRP A 45 -15.91 -5.36 21.94
N SER A 46 -16.39 -4.26 22.53
CA SER A 46 -17.57 -4.31 23.40
C SER A 46 -18.81 -4.80 22.63
N ALA A 47 -19.82 -5.29 23.34
CA ALA A 47 -21.08 -5.74 22.74
C ALA A 47 -21.73 -4.60 21.93
N GLU A 48 -21.84 -3.41 22.52
CA GLU A 48 -22.38 -2.21 21.87
C GLU A 48 -21.63 -1.87 20.57
N LYS A 49 -20.30 -1.82 20.60
CA LYS A 49 -19.50 -1.53 19.42
C LYS A 49 -19.66 -2.62 18.36
N THR A 50 -19.77 -3.87 18.79
CA THR A 50 -19.92 -5.04 17.91
C THR A 50 -21.19 -4.98 17.09
N VAL A 51 -22.33 -4.69 17.73
CA VAL A 51 -23.66 -4.67 17.09
C VAL A 51 -23.92 -3.39 16.31
N ASN A 52 -23.27 -2.26 16.64
CA ASN A 52 -23.57 -0.96 16.02
C ASN A 52 -22.59 -0.53 14.92
N THR A 53 -21.38 -1.10 14.85
CA THR A 53 -20.40 -0.68 13.83
C THR A 53 -20.78 -1.26 12.47
N PRO A 54 -21.10 -0.47 11.43
CA PRO A 54 -21.49 -1.00 10.13
C PRO A 54 -20.35 -1.75 9.44
N LEU A 55 -20.68 -2.64 8.50
CA LEU A 55 -19.66 -3.27 7.65
C LEU A 55 -19.09 -2.23 6.67
N ASN A 56 -17.77 -2.25 6.49
CA ASN A 56 -17.13 -1.46 5.45
C ASN A 56 -17.64 -1.91 4.08
N LYS A 57 -18.35 -1.02 3.36
CA LYS A 57 -18.94 -1.25 2.02
C LYS A 57 -17.91 -1.52 0.90
N SER A 58 -16.65 -1.77 1.26
CA SER A 58 -15.49 -1.95 0.36
C SER A 58 -15.62 -3.14 -0.61
N SER A 59 -16.53 -4.09 -0.40
CA SER A 59 -16.58 -5.33 -1.20
C SER A 59 -17.05 -5.12 -2.64
N LYS A 60 -18.05 -4.25 -2.87
CA LYS A 60 -18.61 -4.03 -4.21
C LYS A 60 -17.63 -3.30 -5.12
N ASP A 61 -17.00 -2.23 -4.62
CA ASP A 61 -15.96 -1.49 -5.34
C ASP A 61 -14.72 -2.35 -5.60
N ARG A 62 -14.35 -3.18 -4.62
CA ARG A 62 -13.24 -4.14 -4.76
C ARG A 62 -13.50 -5.15 -5.88
N SER A 63 -14.72 -5.68 -5.97
CA SER A 63 -15.10 -6.63 -7.01
C SER A 63 -15.09 -5.98 -8.40
N LEU A 64 -15.64 -4.77 -8.51
CA LEU A 64 -15.63 -4.00 -9.76
C LEU A 64 -14.21 -3.73 -10.27
N TRP A 65 -13.34 -3.18 -9.41
CA TRP A 65 -11.97 -2.87 -9.81
C TRP A 65 -11.14 -4.12 -10.11
N ARG A 66 -11.42 -5.25 -9.44
CA ARG A 66 -10.78 -6.52 -9.76
C ARG A 66 -11.10 -6.96 -11.20
N LYS A 67 -12.39 -6.96 -11.58
CA LYS A 67 -12.82 -7.29 -12.95
C LYS A 67 -12.16 -6.38 -13.99
N LYS A 68 -12.23 -5.06 -13.80
CA LYS A 68 -11.57 -4.08 -14.68
C LYS A 68 -10.07 -4.35 -14.82
N CYS A 69 -9.40 -4.66 -13.70
CA CYS A 69 -7.97 -4.97 -13.69
C CYS A 69 -7.66 -6.25 -14.48
N ASP A 70 -8.47 -7.28 -14.33
CA ASP A 70 -8.30 -8.57 -15.01
C ASP A 70 -8.50 -8.42 -16.53
N GLU A 71 -9.47 -7.60 -16.98
CA GLU A 71 -9.70 -7.28 -18.41
C GLU A 71 -8.47 -6.72 -19.12
N ILE A 72 -7.67 -5.90 -18.43
CA ILE A 72 -6.45 -5.28 -18.99
C ILE A 72 -5.15 -6.01 -18.58
N GLY A 73 -5.25 -7.15 -17.88
CA GLY A 73 -4.11 -7.90 -17.37
C GLY A 73 -3.31 -7.16 -16.27
N LEU A 74 -3.89 -6.15 -15.62
CA LEU A 74 -3.30 -5.47 -14.48
C LEU A 74 -3.55 -6.32 -13.22
N LYS A 75 -2.49 -6.65 -12.47
CA LYS A 75 -2.70 -7.31 -11.17
C LYS A 75 -3.44 -6.38 -10.21
N TYR A 76 -4.57 -6.82 -9.65
CA TYR A 76 -5.32 -6.04 -8.65
C TYR A 76 -4.46 -5.55 -7.48
N SER A 77 -3.47 -6.34 -7.05
CA SER A 77 -2.53 -5.92 -6.00
C SER A 77 -1.67 -4.71 -6.38
N THR A 78 -1.37 -4.53 -7.67
CA THR A 78 -0.65 -3.36 -8.19
C THR A 78 -1.54 -2.12 -8.14
N PHE A 79 -2.76 -2.23 -8.65
CA PHE A 79 -3.79 -1.19 -8.55
C PHE A 79 -4.01 -0.78 -7.08
N GLN A 80 -4.22 -1.74 -6.19
CA GLN A 80 -4.51 -1.48 -4.78
C GLN A 80 -3.33 -0.80 -4.06
N LYS A 81 -2.09 -1.14 -4.41
CA LYS A 81 -0.89 -0.43 -3.89
C LYS A 81 -0.85 1.02 -4.33
N ARG A 82 -1.30 1.35 -5.54
CA ARG A 82 -1.38 2.73 -6.05
C ARG A 82 -2.44 3.53 -5.29
N VAL A 83 -3.64 2.98 -5.12
CA VAL A 83 -4.72 3.63 -4.36
C VAL A 83 -4.32 3.87 -2.90
N ARG A 84 -3.68 2.89 -2.25
CA ARG A 84 -3.17 3.04 -0.87
C ARG A 84 -2.11 4.14 -0.73
N LYS A 85 -1.41 4.50 -1.81
CA LYS A 85 -0.47 5.63 -1.85
C LYS A 85 -1.16 6.98 -2.06
N GLY A 86 -2.49 7.04 -1.99
CA GLY A 86 -3.28 8.25 -2.16
C GLY A 86 -3.66 8.57 -3.60
N MET A 87 -3.44 7.64 -4.53
CA MET A 87 -3.81 7.84 -5.93
C MET A 87 -5.30 7.63 -6.14
N LYS A 88 -5.92 8.45 -7.01
CA LYS A 88 -7.31 8.23 -7.42
C LYS A 88 -7.45 6.88 -8.14
N PRO A 89 -8.54 6.13 -7.94
CA PRO A 89 -8.75 4.84 -8.59
C PRO A 89 -8.60 4.89 -10.12
N GLU A 90 -9.12 5.93 -10.76
CA GLU A 90 -9.06 6.10 -12.21
C GLU A 90 -7.61 6.22 -12.70
N ASP A 91 -6.82 7.10 -12.09
CA ASP A 91 -5.40 7.27 -12.41
C ASP A 91 -4.60 5.99 -12.12
N ALA A 92 -4.88 5.37 -10.97
CA ALA A 92 -4.25 4.13 -10.54
C ALA A 92 -4.48 2.98 -11.52
N PHE A 93 -5.60 2.98 -12.24
CA PHE A 93 -5.93 1.99 -13.23
C PHE A 93 -5.14 2.19 -14.54
N TYR A 94 -5.15 3.40 -15.08
CA TYR A 94 -4.53 3.70 -16.38
C TYR A 94 -3.02 3.89 -16.36
N LEU A 95 -2.41 4.00 -15.17
CA LEU A 95 -0.96 4.15 -15.07
C LEU A 95 -0.20 2.95 -15.66
N PRO A 96 0.71 3.17 -16.64
CA PRO A 96 1.46 2.09 -17.26
C PRO A 96 2.34 1.37 -16.24
N ARG A 97 2.56 0.07 -16.47
CA ARG A 97 3.50 -0.71 -15.66
C ARG A 97 4.92 -0.31 -16.06
N LYS A 98 5.81 -0.40 -15.09
CA LYS A 98 7.23 -0.27 -15.35
C LYS A 98 7.70 -1.47 -16.22
N PRO A 99 8.14 -1.31 -17.50
CA PRO A 99 8.89 -2.31 -18.26
C PRO A 99 9.87 -3.09 -17.38
N LYS A 100 9.70 -4.40 -17.40
CA LYS A 100 10.62 -5.34 -16.80
C LYS A 100 11.55 -5.82 -17.90
N LEU A 101 12.85 -5.52 -17.76
CA LEU A 101 13.85 -6.05 -18.67
C LEU A 101 13.93 -7.58 -18.56
N SER A 102 14.19 -8.23 -19.70
CA SER A 102 14.53 -9.65 -19.74
C SER A 102 15.93 -9.90 -19.17
N LEU A 103 16.22 -11.15 -18.76
CA LEU A 103 17.55 -11.53 -18.29
C LEU A 103 18.64 -11.21 -19.31
N LYS A 104 18.38 -11.49 -20.59
CA LYS A 104 19.29 -11.19 -21.70
C LYS A 104 19.59 -9.68 -21.81
N GLN A 105 18.57 -8.83 -21.69
CA GLN A 105 18.77 -7.38 -21.76
C GLN A 105 19.53 -6.84 -20.55
N ILE A 106 19.34 -7.44 -19.38
CA ILE A 106 20.12 -7.11 -18.17
C ILE A 106 21.60 -7.48 -18.38
N GLU A 107 21.86 -8.65 -18.94
CA GLU A 107 23.21 -9.12 -19.26
C GLU A 107 23.90 -8.19 -20.28
N ILE A 108 23.21 -7.83 -21.37
CA ILE A 108 23.71 -6.88 -22.38
C ILE A 108 24.06 -5.53 -21.74
N ALA A 109 23.15 -4.98 -20.92
CA ALA A 109 23.40 -3.71 -20.23
C ALA A 109 24.63 -3.80 -19.31
N SER A 110 24.78 -4.92 -18.58
CA SER A 110 25.91 -5.15 -17.70
C SER A 110 27.24 -5.26 -18.46
N SER A 111 27.26 -5.99 -19.57
CA SER A 111 28.43 -6.12 -20.44
C SER A 111 28.85 -4.78 -21.06
N ASN A 112 27.89 -3.88 -21.29
CA ASN A 112 28.15 -2.52 -21.76
C ASN A 112 28.47 -1.53 -20.62
N GLY A 113 28.57 -1.99 -19.37
CA GLY A 113 28.88 -1.15 -18.21
C GLY A 113 27.74 -0.19 -17.81
N ILE A 114 26.50 -0.46 -18.22
CA ILE A 114 25.34 0.38 -17.96
C ILE A 114 24.58 -0.20 -16.76
N GLY A 115 24.59 0.52 -15.65
CA GLY A 115 23.85 0.13 -14.46
C GLY A 115 22.33 0.12 -14.68
N MET A 116 21.63 -0.81 -14.01
CA MET A 116 20.18 -0.99 -14.12
C MET A 116 19.38 0.30 -13.89
N ASN A 117 19.76 1.11 -12.89
CA ASN A 117 19.11 2.39 -12.63
C ASN A 117 19.22 3.35 -13.82
N THR A 118 20.34 3.33 -14.54
CA THR A 118 20.55 4.15 -15.73
C THR A 118 19.67 3.69 -16.88
N VAL A 119 19.60 2.38 -17.13
CA VAL A 119 18.70 1.80 -18.13
C VAL A 119 17.25 2.18 -17.82
N MET A 120 16.81 2.00 -16.57
CA MET A 120 15.46 2.35 -16.15
C MET A 120 15.20 3.85 -16.34
N ASN A 121 16.12 4.73 -15.94
CA ASN A 121 15.98 6.18 -16.13
C ASN A 121 15.83 6.54 -17.62
N ARG A 122 16.63 5.92 -18.50
CA ARG A 122 16.54 6.11 -19.96
C ARG A 122 15.18 5.70 -20.50
N VAL A 123 14.69 4.52 -20.13
CA VAL A 123 13.38 4.02 -20.60
C VAL A 123 12.21 4.84 -20.01
N TYR A 124 12.23 5.13 -18.71
CA TYR A 124 11.10 5.78 -18.03
C TYR A 124 11.01 7.27 -18.26
N ASN A 125 12.12 7.96 -18.02
CA ASN A 125 12.13 9.41 -17.94
C ASN A 125 12.56 10.01 -19.27
N GLN A 126 13.49 9.36 -19.98
CA GLN A 126 13.99 9.83 -21.28
C GLN A 126 13.24 9.21 -22.48
N LYS A 127 12.36 8.23 -22.23
CA LYS A 127 11.55 7.55 -23.25
C LYS A 127 12.38 6.87 -24.35
N TRP A 128 13.57 6.38 -24.00
CA TRP A 128 14.39 5.62 -24.93
C TRP A 128 13.80 4.23 -25.17
N ASP A 129 13.98 3.73 -26.39
CA ASP A 129 13.79 2.32 -26.68
C ASP A 129 14.73 1.46 -25.80
N VAL A 130 14.29 0.24 -25.48
CA VAL A 130 15.04 -0.64 -24.58
C VAL A 130 16.39 -1.02 -25.17
N GLU A 131 16.47 -1.31 -26.48
CA GLU A 131 17.71 -1.69 -27.13
C GLU A 131 18.71 -0.54 -27.10
N ARG A 132 18.24 0.68 -27.36
CA ARG A 132 19.06 1.89 -27.22
C ARG A 132 19.53 2.09 -25.77
N ALA A 133 18.63 1.90 -24.80
CA ALA A 133 18.92 2.12 -23.39
C ALA A 133 20.00 1.19 -22.81
N ILE A 134 20.11 -0.04 -23.34
CA ILE A 134 21.08 -1.06 -22.90
C ILE A 134 22.37 -1.09 -23.73
N THR A 135 22.47 -0.34 -24.83
CA THR A 135 23.65 -0.34 -25.71
C THR A 135 24.41 0.98 -25.71
N GLU A 136 23.73 2.11 -25.53
CA GLU A 136 24.38 3.41 -25.67
C GLU A 136 25.20 3.76 -24.41
N PRO A 137 26.49 4.14 -24.53
CA PRO A 137 27.36 4.40 -23.39
C PRO A 137 26.86 5.52 -22.47
N VAL A 138 27.23 5.47 -21.19
CA VAL A 138 26.91 6.53 -20.21
C VAL A 138 27.98 7.64 -20.29
N ASP A 139 27.57 8.88 -20.50
CA ASP A 139 28.50 10.03 -20.48
C ASP A 139 28.99 10.28 -19.05
N LYS A 140 30.30 10.09 -18.82
CA LYS A 140 30.94 10.22 -17.50
C LYS A 140 31.18 11.69 -17.10
N ARG A 141 30.93 12.68 -17.98
CA ARG A 141 31.32 14.09 -17.79
C ARG A 141 30.52 14.90 -16.75
N LYS A 142 29.84 14.25 -15.80
CA LYS A 142 29.11 14.91 -14.69
C LYS A 142 29.32 14.28 -13.30
N THR A 143 30.41 13.56 -13.06
CA THR A 143 30.82 13.27 -11.68
C THR A 143 31.45 14.54 -11.09
N ARG A 144 30.74 15.19 -10.17
CA ARG A 144 31.16 16.39 -9.43
C ARG A 144 32.61 16.28 -8.96
N ILE A 145 33.40 17.31 -9.22
CA ILE A 145 34.67 17.60 -8.53
C ILE A 145 34.37 17.60 -7.03
N SER A 146 34.82 16.58 -6.30
CA SER A 146 34.93 16.66 -4.85
C SER A 146 36.22 17.40 -4.54
N ASN A 147 36.15 18.69 -4.24
CA ASN A 147 37.26 19.41 -3.64
C ASN A 147 37.51 18.83 -2.24
N ARG A 148 38.39 17.83 -2.17
CA ARG A 148 39.06 17.40 -0.94
C ARG A 148 40.55 17.44 -1.24
N GLY A 149 41.13 18.59 -0.92
CA GLY A 149 42.52 18.95 -1.12
C GLY A 149 42.75 20.30 -0.44
N ILE A 150 42.46 20.37 0.86
CA ILE A 150 43.07 21.35 1.76
C ILE A 150 44.13 20.56 2.50
N GLU A 151 45.25 20.30 1.84
CA GLU A 151 46.50 19.91 2.50
C GLU A 151 47.61 20.64 1.72
N ASP A 152 48.51 21.28 2.46
CA ASP A 152 49.70 22.05 2.05
C ASP A 152 49.52 23.57 1.84
N GLU A 153 49.57 24.32 2.95
CA GLU A 153 50.34 25.58 3.06
C GLU A 153 50.42 26.12 4.52
N PHE A 154 50.58 25.24 5.51
CA PHE A 154 51.00 25.64 6.86
C PHE A 154 52.41 25.11 7.17
N THR A 155 53.37 25.48 6.33
CA THR A 155 54.80 25.40 6.69
C THR A 155 55.52 26.63 6.15
N THR A 156 55.56 27.69 6.95
CA THR A 156 56.72 28.58 7.02
C THR A 156 56.80 29.08 8.46
N THR A 157 57.64 28.40 9.22
CA THR A 157 58.19 28.88 10.48
C THR A 157 59.47 29.64 10.16
N LEU A 158 59.59 30.86 10.72
CA LEU A 158 60.76 31.59 11.24
C LEU A 158 60.69 33.09 10.91
#